data_AF-A0A9P9W8V9-F1
#
_entry.id   AF-A0A9P9W8V9-F1
#
_cell.length_a   1.000
_cell.length_b   1.000
_cell.length_c   1.000
_cell.angle_alpha   90.00
_cell.angle_beta   90.00
_cell.angle_gamma   90.00
#
_symmetry.space_group_name_H-M   'P 1'
#
loop_
_entity.id
_entity.type
_entity.pdbx_description
1 polymer ?
#
loop_
_entity_poly.entity_id
_entity_poly.type
_entity_poly.pdbx_seq_one_letter_code
_entity_poly.pdbx_strand_id
1 'polypeptide(L)'
;MLKLWFAQDCEPLWCLSAIFFHVHTIRPHQPLLDASLDFTIQTAYLMLSHTRRGYATGCFALALTILILFPTDRLNRASYHPTQAPGNSVAQDTACQIWTDWVAPAISHHHLDQSKRPILGDAAVFGKADQCSSSRSRLDVYMHSQHHNFTKVKWGQLQHRCASGGHGPTEGYLNNVREIWQQPPKFTSTEEEDERNHHSNQRERTAIVLRTWDNYQYTEARLVWLRALISETSLHSHGHFQVFFLVNIKDGNMQLEEDTVAYEQLLQQSVPMEFRDMALLYNERTLRKWYPKVEEHRAQDQMYQALQIFSHQFAQFDFIWQLEMDLRVTGHMYDTLTSATAFAVDQPRRNLWSRNGRFYLPELFDYSYQKFAISVDSEQSSSEVWGPVHTTDFTPKGPPVRTKEDSTWGVGEQADLISFMPLIDPIGTDWIYEDSVQGFADGLATPRRASFVSMTRSSRSLLRLVHQAQRERGQWVVSEATLETFALLHGLKAVFVPHPVSFTSNITAQELDEAIHRGPQHSKAGGKSPSLLYTKHGYVDGPWPASSYWWSGNDAGKIWHAYLQGECLPPMFLHPVKDENS
;
A
#
# COMPACT_ATOMS: atom_id res chain seq x y z
N MET A 1 13.14 29.14 10.89
CA MET A 1 12.11 28.09 10.78
C MET A 1 11.23 28.40 9.57
N LEU A 2 11.63 27.96 8.39
CA LEU A 2 10.75 27.94 7.22
C LEU A 2 10.07 26.57 7.18
N LYS A 3 8.74 26.52 7.31
CA LYS A 3 7.94 25.37 6.93
C LYS A 3 7.90 25.33 5.41
N LEU A 4 8.55 24.33 4.80
CA LEU A 4 8.48 24.11 3.36
C LEU A 4 7.19 23.37 3.02
N TRP A 5 6.45 23.95 2.08
CA TRP A 5 5.25 23.41 1.48
C TRP A 5 5.62 22.21 0.62
N PHE A 6 4.99 21.06 0.88
CA PHE A 6 4.98 19.96 -0.08
C PHE A 6 4.18 20.42 -1.30
N ALA A 7 4.83 20.38 -2.47
CA ALA A 7 4.27 20.89 -3.71
C ALA A 7 2.98 20.14 -4.11
N GLN A 8 1.84 20.74 -3.79
CA GLN A 8 0.64 20.77 -4.63
C GLN A 8 0.48 22.13 -5.35
N ASP A 9 1.45 23.05 -5.20
CA ASP A 9 1.42 24.37 -5.81
C ASP A 9 2.47 24.52 -6.92
N CYS A 10 2.01 24.49 -8.17
CA CYS A 10 2.68 25.10 -9.31
C CYS A 10 1.60 25.47 -10.33
N GLU A 11 1.17 26.73 -10.35
CA GLU A 11 0.50 27.31 -11.51
C GLU A 11 1.54 27.83 -12.53
N PRO A 12 1.28 27.72 -13.84
CA PRO A 12 2.27 27.99 -14.87
C PRO A 12 2.12 29.41 -15.40
N LEU A 13 2.78 30.39 -14.79
CA LEU A 13 3.10 31.68 -15.41
C LEU A 13 4.27 32.25 -14.59
N TRP A 14 5.22 32.91 -15.25
CA TRP A 14 6.52 33.35 -14.71
C TRP A 14 7.70 32.36 -14.82
N CYS A 15 7.84 31.74 -16.00
CA CYS A 15 9.19 31.53 -16.55
C CYS A 15 9.59 32.77 -17.31
N LEU A 16 10.42 33.64 -16.71
CA LEU A 16 11.44 34.45 -17.38
C LEU A 16 12.13 35.36 -16.37
N SER A 17 13.47 35.27 -16.37
CA SER A 17 14.49 36.24 -15.94
C SER A 17 15.32 35.87 -14.71
N ALA A 18 16.59 35.55 -15.02
CA ALA A 18 17.73 35.58 -14.12
C ALA A 18 17.92 36.99 -13.52
N ILE A 19 18.51 37.08 -12.32
CA ILE A 19 19.52 38.07 -11.95
C ILE A 19 20.21 37.68 -10.63
N PHE A 20 21.54 37.80 -10.69
CA PHE A 20 22.56 37.77 -9.63
C PHE A 20 22.24 38.57 -8.37
N PHE A 21 22.86 38.26 -7.22
CA PHE A 21 23.67 39.23 -6.45
C PHE A 21 24.58 38.58 -5.37
N HIS A 22 25.89 38.82 -5.56
CA HIS A 22 26.93 39.18 -4.58
C HIS A 22 27.37 38.25 -3.44
N VAL A 23 28.51 37.60 -3.66
CA VAL A 23 29.46 37.17 -2.63
C VAL A 23 30.53 38.26 -2.46
N HIS A 24 30.74 38.72 -1.22
CA HIS A 24 31.83 39.63 -0.89
C HIS A 24 33.19 38.94 -1.00
N THR A 25 34.05 39.54 -1.80
CA THR A 25 35.48 39.25 -1.97
C THR A 25 36.28 39.67 -0.74
N ILE A 26 37.13 38.77 -0.23
CA ILE A 26 38.43 39.13 0.36
C ILE A 26 39.50 38.26 -0.34
N ARG A 27 40.47 38.92 -0.95
CA ARG A 27 41.73 38.41 -1.56
C ARG A 27 42.91 39.00 -0.75
N PRO A 28 44.18 38.69 -1.06
CA PRO A 28 44.83 37.40 -1.32
C PRO A 28 46.18 37.31 -0.56
N HIS A 29 46.88 36.17 -0.60
CA HIS A 29 48.32 36.11 -0.90
C HIS A 29 48.75 34.66 -1.16
N GLN A 30 49.86 34.53 -1.89
CA GLN A 30 50.20 33.46 -2.84
C GLN A 30 51.45 32.67 -2.34
N PRO A 31 52.13 31.82 -3.15
CA PRO A 31 52.18 30.35 -3.06
C PRO A 31 53.56 29.80 -2.62
N LEU A 32 53.77 28.46 -2.63
CA LEU A 32 54.92 27.78 -3.28
C LEU A 32 55.03 26.25 -2.94
N LEU A 33 55.31 25.49 -4.02
CA LEU A 33 56.20 24.32 -4.17
C LEU A 33 55.85 22.90 -3.68
N ASP A 34 55.69 22.01 -4.69
CA ASP A 34 56.35 20.71 -4.94
C ASP A 34 56.99 19.93 -3.77
N ALA A 35 56.63 18.64 -3.67
CA ALA A 35 57.59 17.53 -3.85
C ALA A 35 56.91 16.15 -3.80
N SER A 36 57.22 15.34 -4.81
CA SER A 36 57.11 13.89 -4.95
C SER A 36 58.01 13.11 -3.98
N LEU A 37 57.59 11.91 -3.53
CA LEU A 37 58.26 10.60 -3.77
C LEU A 37 57.70 9.46 -2.87
N ASP A 38 57.21 8.40 -3.52
CA ASP A 38 57.65 6.99 -3.45
C ASP A 38 57.55 6.05 -2.22
N PHE A 39 57.06 4.83 -2.56
CA PHE A 39 57.36 3.46 -2.06
C PHE A 39 56.79 3.04 -0.67
N THR A 40 56.16 1.87 -0.45
CA THR A 40 56.51 0.49 -0.86
C THR A 40 55.31 -0.49 -0.72
N ILE A 41 55.37 -1.58 -1.49
CA ILE A 41 54.44 -2.73 -1.65
C ILE A 41 54.77 -3.91 -0.68
N GLN A 42 53.80 -4.84 -0.55
CA GLN A 42 53.82 -6.22 0.02
C GLN A 42 53.55 -6.34 1.54
N THR A 43 52.70 -7.26 2.03
CA THR A 43 52.58 -8.69 1.67
C THR A 43 51.18 -9.27 1.95
N ALA A 44 50.78 -10.27 1.16
CA ALA A 44 49.61 -11.13 1.36
C ALA A 44 49.95 -12.38 2.21
N TYR A 45 48.95 -12.97 2.89
CA TYR A 45 48.93 -14.41 3.23
C TYR A 45 47.49 -14.92 3.35
N LEU A 46 47.20 -16.02 2.64
CA LEU A 46 45.97 -16.80 2.65
C LEU A 46 46.33 -18.27 3.00
N MET A 47 45.55 -18.84 3.93
CA MET A 47 44.99 -20.20 3.94
C MET A 47 45.79 -21.48 4.30
N LEU A 48 45.05 -22.29 5.10
CA LEU A 48 44.90 -23.76 5.10
C LEU A 48 45.64 -24.66 6.13
N SER A 49 44.87 -24.98 7.19
CA SER A 49 44.38 -26.33 7.60
C SER A 49 45.30 -27.46 8.10
N HIS A 50 44.81 -28.04 9.22
CA HIS A 50 44.74 -29.46 9.60
C HIS A 50 45.97 -30.21 10.15
N THR A 51 45.88 -30.63 11.43
CA THR A 51 45.56 -32.02 11.86
C THR A 51 46.02 -32.30 13.30
N ARG A 52 45.17 -32.93 14.13
CA ARG A 52 45.60 -33.74 15.28
C ARG A 52 44.73 -35.01 15.40
N ARG A 53 45.38 -36.18 15.28
CA ARG A 53 44.99 -37.51 15.80
C ARG A 53 45.39 -37.56 17.29
N GLY A 54 44.85 -38.37 18.22
CA GLY A 54 43.87 -39.46 18.22
C GLY A 54 43.96 -40.26 19.55
N TYR A 55 42.93 -41.09 19.82
CA TYR A 55 42.82 -42.22 20.79
C TYR A 55 42.68 -41.88 22.31
N ALA A 56 41.84 -42.51 23.14
CA ALA A 56 41.24 -43.86 23.11
C ALA A 56 39.94 -44.02 23.97
N THR A 57 39.02 -44.87 23.48
CA THR A 57 38.19 -45.93 24.13
C THR A 57 37.23 -45.67 25.33
N GLY A 58 35.92 -45.89 25.09
CA GLY A 58 35.20 -47.06 25.64
C GLY A 58 34.00 -46.84 26.59
N CYS A 59 32.75 -47.01 26.11
CA CYS A 59 31.72 -47.96 26.62
C CYS A 59 30.27 -47.60 26.23
N PHE A 60 29.62 -48.57 25.57
CA PHE A 60 28.21 -48.99 25.59
C PHE A 60 27.07 -48.01 25.92
N ALA A 61 26.16 -47.82 24.94
CA ALA A 61 24.75 -48.20 25.06
C ALA A 61 24.06 -48.21 23.68
N LEU A 62 23.49 -49.36 23.31
CA LEU A 62 22.53 -49.52 22.20
C LEU A 62 21.17 -48.93 22.61
N ALA A 63 20.52 -48.16 21.75
CA ALA A 63 19.06 -48.14 21.64
C ALA A 63 18.59 -47.49 20.30
N LEU A 64 17.98 -48.35 19.46
CA LEU A 64 16.91 -48.08 18.49
C LEU A 64 16.96 -46.79 17.66
N THR A 65 17.43 -46.90 16.42
CA THR A 65 17.04 -45.99 15.34
C THR A 65 15.78 -46.54 14.67
N ILE A 66 14.62 -45.95 14.97
CA ILE A 66 13.42 -46.11 14.15
C ILE A 66 13.64 -45.28 12.88
N LEU A 67 13.87 -45.95 11.76
CA LEU A 67 13.76 -45.38 10.43
C LEU A 67 12.27 -45.07 10.18
N ILE A 68 11.84 -43.85 10.52
CA ILE A 68 10.59 -43.30 9.99
C ILE A 68 10.92 -42.83 8.58
N LEU A 69 10.58 -43.68 7.61
CA LEU A 69 10.38 -43.29 6.23
C LEU A 69 9.36 -42.15 6.23
N PHE A 70 9.78 -40.92 5.95
CA PHE A 70 8.85 -39.87 5.57
C PHE A 70 8.21 -40.28 4.24
N PRO A 71 6.90 -40.53 4.16
CA PRO A 71 6.25 -40.55 2.87
C PRO A 71 6.33 -39.12 2.33
N THR A 72 6.88 -38.98 1.13
CA THR A 72 6.70 -37.81 0.29
C THR A 72 5.22 -37.75 -0.11
N ASP A 73 4.36 -37.38 0.84
CA ASP A 73 2.98 -37.04 0.53
C ASP A 73 2.98 -35.63 -0.04
N ARG A 74 2.69 -35.60 -1.34
CA ARG A 74 2.20 -34.43 -2.06
C ARG A 74 1.18 -33.73 -1.16
N LEU A 75 1.55 -32.58 -0.63
CA LEU A 75 0.58 -31.59 -0.18
C LEU A 75 -0.25 -31.24 -1.41
N ASN A 76 -1.43 -31.85 -1.49
CA ASN A 76 -2.49 -31.45 -2.39
C ASN A 76 -2.72 -29.96 -2.15
N ARG A 77 -2.24 -29.14 -3.10
CA ARG A 77 -2.79 -27.81 -3.32
C ARG A 77 -4.29 -27.99 -3.46
N ALA A 78 -5.04 -27.57 -2.46
CA ALA A 78 -6.43 -27.18 -2.66
C ALA A 78 -6.39 -25.90 -3.48
N SER A 79 -6.12 -26.03 -4.78
CA SER A 79 -6.50 -25.03 -5.76
C SER A 79 -8.01 -24.89 -5.61
N TYR A 80 -8.48 -23.77 -5.10
CA TYR A 80 -9.88 -23.39 -5.22
C TYR A 80 -10.14 -23.13 -6.70
N HIS A 81 -10.34 -24.19 -7.47
CA HIS A 81 -10.96 -24.10 -8.78
C HIS A 81 -12.42 -23.77 -8.53
N PRO A 82 -12.98 -22.70 -9.15
CA PRO A 82 -14.42 -22.59 -9.23
C PRO A 82 -14.89 -23.84 -9.95
N THR A 83 -15.68 -24.67 -9.28
CA THR A 83 -16.38 -25.79 -9.91
C THR A 83 -17.16 -25.23 -11.10
N GLN A 84 -16.69 -25.52 -12.31
CA GLN A 84 -17.51 -25.37 -13.52
C GLN A 84 -18.69 -26.33 -13.38
N ALA A 85 -19.86 -25.77 -13.08
CA ALA A 85 -21.12 -26.51 -13.18
C ALA A 85 -21.26 -27.00 -14.64
N PRO A 86 -21.69 -28.25 -14.86
CA PRO A 86 -21.81 -28.79 -16.20
C PRO A 86 -22.98 -28.14 -16.94
N GLY A 87 -22.70 -27.57 -18.11
CA GLY A 87 -23.63 -27.47 -19.24
C GLY A 87 -25.04 -26.95 -18.94
N ASN A 88 -25.16 -25.73 -18.43
CA ASN A 88 -26.35 -24.92 -18.65
C ASN A 88 -25.94 -23.69 -19.47
N SER A 89 -26.71 -23.37 -20.51
CA SER A 89 -26.52 -22.19 -21.36
C SER A 89 -26.13 -20.98 -20.51
N VAL A 90 -24.97 -20.38 -20.80
CA VAL A 90 -24.52 -19.13 -20.18
C VAL A 90 -25.58 -18.09 -20.48
N ALA A 91 -26.51 -17.87 -19.55
CA ALA A 91 -27.23 -16.61 -19.51
C ALA A 91 -26.12 -15.56 -19.34
N GLN A 92 -25.89 -14.76 -20.38
CA GLN A 92 -24.95 -13.64 -20.29
C GLN A 92 -25.37 -12.83 -19.07
N ASP A 93 -24.46 -12.69 -18.09
CA ASP A 93 -24.71 -11.88 -16.91
C ASP A 93 -24.76 -10.40 -17.34
N THR A 94 -25.94 -9.99 -17.79
CA THR A 94 -26.23 -8.64 -18.29
C THR A 94 -26.09 -7.58 -17.19
N ALA A 95 -26.05 -7.97 -15.90
CA ALA A 95 -25.97 -7.04 -14.79
C ALA A 95 -24.64 -6.26 -14.79
N CYS A 96 -23.55 -6.89 -15.20
CA CYS A 96 -22.21 -6.33 -15.20
C CYS A 96 -21.76 -5.74 -16.56
N GLN A 97 -22.61 -5.82 -17.60
CA GLN A 97 -22.29 -5.28 -18.93
C GLN A 97 -22.40 -3.76 -18.99
N ILE A 98 -21.40 -3.07 -19.55
CA ILE A 98 -21.45 -1.61 -19.73
C ILE A 98 -22.58 -1.22 -20.70
N TRP A 99 -22.63 -1.88 -21.87
CA TRP A 99 -23.71 -1.83 -22.84
C TRP A 99 -24.05 -3.25 -23.30
N THR A 100 -25.30 -3.47 -23.72
CA THR A 100 -25.79 -4.81 -24.10
C THR A 100 -25.12 -5.37 -25.36
N ASP A 101 -24.64 -4.49 -26.24
CA ASP A 101 -23.95 -4.81 -27.50
C ASP A 101 -22.41 -4.71 -27.37
N TRP A 102 -21.89 -4.43 -26.18
CA TRP A 102 -20.47 -4.24 -25.95
C TRP A 102 -19.88 -5.37 -25.09
N VAL A 103 -18.82 -5.98 -25.61
CA VAL A 103 -18.02 -6.98 -24.88
C VAL A 103 -16.58 -6.51 -24.90
N ALA A 104 -15.98 -6.36 -23.71
CA ALA A 104 -14.57 -6.06 -23.59
C ALA A 104 -13.73 -7.17 -24.25
N PRO A 105 -12.80 -6.84 -25.16
CA PRO A 105 -11.83 -7.80 -25.67
C PRO A 105 -11.04 -8.46 -24.53
N ALA A 106 -10.63 -9.71 -24.72
CA ALA A 106 -9.72 -10.36 -23.79
C ALA A 106 -8.37 -9.62 -23.74
N ILE A 107 -7.80 -9.51 -22.54
CA ILE A 107 -6.48 -8.93 -22.35
C ILE A 107 -5.44 -9.90 -22.92
N SER A 108 -4.58 -9.40 -23.79
CA SER A 108 -3.47 -10.16 -24.36
C SER A 108 -2.36 -10.29 -23.32
N HIS A 109 -1.86 -11.50 -23.14
CA HIS A 109 -0.74 -11.80 -22.24
C HIS A 109 0.47 -12.30 -23.03
N HIS A 110 1.66 -11.91 -22.59
CA HIS A 110 2.93 -12.40 -23.13
C HIS A 110 3.80 -12.98 -22.02
N HIS A 111 4.72 -13.87 -22.39
CA HIS A 111 5.69 -14.42 -21.44
C HIS A 111 6.74 -13.35 -21.10
N LEU A 112 6.98 -13.14 -19.81
CA LEU A 112 7.97 -12.20 -19.32
C LEU A 112 9.38 -12.80 -19.43
N ASP A 113 10.35 -12.03 -19.89
CA ASP A 113 11.74 -12.45 -19.87
C ASP A 113 12.23 -12.59 -18.42
N GLN A 114 12.55 -13.83 -18.02
CA GLN A 114 13.01 -14.13 -16.67
C GLN A 114 14.40 -13.57 -16.35
N SER A 115 15.12 -12.99 -17.31
CA SER A 115 16.34 -12.21 -17.05
C SER A 115 16.03 -10.82 -16.47
N LYS A 116 14.81 -10.31 -16.64
CA LYS A 116 14.35 -9.00 -16.12
C LYS A 116 13.67 -9.11 -14.75
N ARG A 117 14.23 -9.89 -13.83
CA ARG A 117 13.69 -10.03 -12.47
C ARG A 117 13.89 -8.72 -11.68
N PRO A 118 12.92 -8.32 -10.85
CA PRO A 118 13.08 -7.15 -10.01
C PRO A 118 14.14 -7.39 -8.93
N ILE A 119 14.90 -6.33 -8.60
CA ILE A 119 15.90 -6.37 -7.53
C ILE A 119 15.21 -6.44 -6.16
N LEU A 120 14.11 -5.69 -5.99
CA LEU A 120 13.25 -5.74 -4.80
C LEU A 120 11.90 -6.39 -5.12
N GLY A 121 11.45 -7.24 -4.20
CA GLY A 121 10.13 -7.84 -4.22
C GLY A 121 9.93 -8.90 -5.30
N ASP A 122 8.72 -9.44 -5.38
CA ASP A 122 8.39 -10.57 -6.25
C ASP A 122 7.06 -10.33 -6.96
N ALA A 123 7.04 -10.44 -8.29
CA ALA A 123 5.84 -10.26 -9.09
C ALA A 123 4.77 -11.31 -8.79
N ALA A 124 5.16 -12.46 -8.22
CA ALA A 124 4.25 -13.52 -7.81
C ALA A 124 3.24 -13.05 -6.74
N VAL A 125 3.58 -12.02 -5.95
CA VAL A 125 2.65 -11.48 -4.93
C VAL A 125 1.54 -10.64 -5.56
N PHE A 126 1.69 -10.22 -6.82
CA PHE A 126 0.71 -9.43 -7.59
C PHE A 126 0.05 -10.21 -8.74
N GLY A 127 0.35 -11.50 -8.87
CA GLY A 127 -0.26 -12.36 -9.88
C GLY A 127 0.75 -13.32 -10.49
N LYS A 128 0.68 -13.51 -11.81
CA LYS A 128 1.57 -14.43 -12.53
C LYS A 128 2.90 -13.75 -12.85
N ALA A 129 3.96 -14.15 -12.14
CA ALA A 129 5.29 -13.58 -12.29
C ALA A 129 5.94 -13.77 -13.68
N ASP A 130 5.49 -14.78 -14.43
CA ASP A 130 5.99 -15.14 -15.75
C ASP A 130 5.17 -14.52 -16.90
N GLN A 131 4.18 -13.66 -16.59
CA GLN A 131 3.30 -13.06 -17.58
C GLN A 131 3.24 -11.54 -17.45
N CYS A 132 3.16 -10.85 -18.58
CA CYS A 132 2.81 -9.43 -18.65
C CYS A 132 1.51 -9.25 -19.45
N SER A 133 0.70 -8.25 -19.10
CA SER A 133 -0.45 -7.83 -19.90
C SER A 133 -0.06 -6.78 -20.92
N SER A 134 -0.65 -6.81 -22.12
CA SER A 134 -0.48 -5.74 -23.10
C SER A 134 -1.30 -4.51 -22.71
N SER A 135 -0.63 -3.36 -22.59
CA SER A 135 -1.24 -2.05 -22.34
C SER A 135 -2.37 -1.74 -23.32
N ARG A 136 -2.15 -1.96 -24.62
CA ARG A 136 -3.15 -1.71 -25.67
C ARG A 136 -4.43 -2.51 -25.47
N SER A 137 -4.31 -3.82 -25.28
CA SER A 137 -5.49 -4.69 -25.09
C SER A 137 -6.24 -4.39 -23.78
N ARG A 138 -5.55 -3.82 -22.79
CA ARG A 138 -6.08 -3.54 -21.45
C ARG A 138 -6.71 -2.15 -21.35
N LEU A 139 -6.10 -1.14 -21.97
CA LEU A 139 -6.45 0.28 -21.77
C LEU A 139 -7.14 0.89 -22.99
N ASP A 140 -6.67 0.64 -24.21
CA ASP A 140 -7.17 1.32 -25.42
C ASP A 140 -8.67 1.05 -25.65
N VAL A 141 -9.18 -0.07 -25.14
CA VAL A 141 -10.61 -0.45 -25.20
C VAL A 141 -11.53 0.50 -24.44
N TYR A 142 -11.00 1.30 -23.52
CA TYR A 142 -11.72 2.30 -22.72
C TYR A 142 -11.51 3.74 -23.20
N MET A 143 -10.80 3.93 -24.31
CA MET A 143 -10.74 5.22 -25.00
C MET A 143 -12.09 5.54 -25.64
N HIS A 144 -12.43 6.83 -25.72
CA HIS A 144 -13.66 7.24 -26.41
C HIS A 144 -13.66 6.80 -27.88
N SER A 145 -14.76 6.20 -28.31
CA SER A 145 -15.01 5.86 -29.71
C SER A 145 -16.29 6.53 -30.20
N GLN A 146 -16.48 6.58 -31.52
CA GLN A 146 -17.71 7.10 -32.13
C GLN A 146 -18.96 6.30 -31.72
N HIS A 147 -18.81 5.02 -31.39
CA HIS A 147 -19.91 4.11 -31.07
C HIS A 147 -20.20 4.02 -29.56
N HIS A 148 -19.18 4.13 -28.72
CA HIS A 148 -19.28 3.96 -27.27
C HIS A 148 -18.72 5.20 -26.54
N ASN A 149 -19.62 5.99 -25.96
CA ASN A 149 -19.25 7.19 -25.22
C ASN A 149 -19.30 6.92 -23.70
N PHE A 150 -18.15 6.59 -23.14
CA PHE A 150 -18.00 6.33 -21.69
C PHE A 150 -18.40 7.51 -20.79
N THR A 151 -18.40 8.76 -21.26
CA THR A 151 -18.81 9.92 -20.42
C THR A 151 -20.27 9.85 -19.97
N LYS A 152 -21.09 9.08 -20.69
CA LYS A 152 -22.51 8.85 -20.40
C LYS A 152 -22.75 7.67 -19.46
N VAL A 153 -21.73 6.84 -19.21
CA VAL A 153 -21.84 5.70 -18.30
C VAL A 153 -21.94 6.22 -16.87
N LYS A 154 -22.85 5.66 -16.09
CA LYS A 154 -22.99 5.94 -14.66
C LYS A 154 -22.30 4.82 -13.90
N TRP A 155 -20.99 4.96 -13.70
CA TRP A 155 -20.15 3.87 -13.22
C TRP A 155 -20.56 3.39 -11.82
N GLY A 156 -21.03 4.29 -10.95
CA GLY A 156 -21.52 3.95 -9.61
C GLY A 156 -22.77 3.08 -9.64
N GLN A 157 -23.75 3.44 -10.46
CA GLN A 157 -24.96 2.65 -10.70
C GLN A 157 -24.64 1.32 -11.38
N LEU A 158 -23.71 1.32 -12.35
CA LEU A 158 -23.31 0.13 -13.07
C LEU A 158 -22.69 -0.93 -12.15
N GLN A 159 -21.73 -0.54 -11.30
CA GLN A 159 -21.15 -1.48 -10.33
C GLN A 159 -22.17 -1.93 -9.26
N HIS A 160 -23.13 -1.07 -8.89
CA HIS A 160 -24.19 -1.43 -7.95
C HIS A 160 -25.13 -2.48 -8.55
N ARG A 161 -25.53 -2.28 -9.82
CA ARG A 161 -26.31 -3.26 -10.60
C ARG A 161 -25.57 -4.59 -10.69
N CYS A 162 -24.28 -4.57 -11.02
CA CYS A 162 -23.44 -5.75 -11.09
C CYS A 162 -23.38 -6.50 -9.74
N ALA A 163 -23.12 -5.79 -8.64
CA ALA A 163 -23.05 -6.38 -7.30
C ALA A 163 -24.39 -6.94 -6.79
N SER A 164 -25.51 -6.44 -7.28
CA SER A 164 -26.86 -6.94 -6.94
C SER A 164 -27.38 -8.01 -7.90
N GLY A 165 -26.56 -8.49 -8.85
CA GLY A 165 -26.99 -9.46 -9.87
C GLY A 165 -28.13 -8.94 -10.75
N GLY A 166 -28.27 -7.62 -10.90
CA GLY A 166 -29.35 -6.99 -11.65
C GLY A 166 -30.71 -7.01 -10.95
N HIS A 167 -30.78 -7.44 -9.69
CA HIS A 167 -32.03 -7.53 -8.92
C HIS A 167 -32.26 -6.35 -7.97
N GLY A 168 -31.31 -5.40 -7.88
CA GLY A 168 -31.43 -4.19 -7.07
C GLY A 168 -31.92 -2.96 -7.84
N PRO A 169 -32.65 -2.03 -7.19
CA PRO A 169 -33.01 -0.76 -7.81
C PRO A 169 -31.75 0.07 -8.09
N THR A 170 -31.52 0.43 -9.34
CA THR A 170 -30.48 1.40 -9.73
C THR A 170 -30.97 2.84 -9.59
N GLU A 171 -32.28 3.05 -9.74
CA GLU A 171 -32.94 4.33 -9.53
C GLU A 171 -32.83 4.73 -8.05
N GLY A 172 -32.42 5.97 -7.78
CA GLY A 172 -32.22 6.46 -6.42
C GLY A 172 -30.92 6.01 -5.74
N TYR A 173 -30.09 5.15 -6.37
CA TYR A 173 -28.80 4.72 -5.81
C TYR A 173 -27.94 5.90 -5.33
N LEU A 174 -27.81 6.93 -6.17
CA LEU A 174 -27.03 8.13 -5.86
C LEU A 174 -27.58 8.87 -4.62
N ASN A 175 -28.90 9.00 -4.51
CA ASN A 175 -29.52 9.67 -3.38
C ASN A 175 -29.27 8.87 -2.10
N ASN A 176 -29.45 7.54 -2.13
CA ASN A 176 -29.18 6.68 -0.98
C ASN A 176 -27.71 6.76 -0.52
N VAL A 177 -26.75 6.67 -1.45
CA VAL A 177 -25.32 6.77 -1.13
C VAL A 177 -24.98 8.13 -0.50
N ARG A 178 -25.55 9.22 -1.01
CA ARG A 178 -25.36 10.57 -0.46
C ARG A 178 -26.00 10.73 0.91
N GLU A 179 -27.24 10.26 1.07
CA GLU A 179 -27.96 10.29 2.34
C GLU A 179 -27.21 9.52 3.43
N ILE A 180 -26.62 8.37 3.09
CA ILE A 180 -25.74 7.63 4.02
C ILE A 180 -24.49 8.45 4.35
N TRP A 181 -23.80 9.00 3.35
CA TRP A 181 -22.56 9.76 3.56
C TRP A 181 -22.74 11.03 4.40
N GLN A 182 -23.82 11.77 4.18
CA GLN A 182 -24.11 13.05 4.84
C GLN A 182 -24.70 12.87 6.25
N GLN A 183 -24.94 11.63 6.70
CA GLN A 183 -25.42 11.39 8.06
C GLN A 183 -24.42 11.92 9.09
N PRO A 184 -24.89 12.58 10.15
CA PRO A 184 -24.02 13.01 11.24
C PRO A 184 -23.37 11.80 11.93
N PRO A 185 -22.27 12.01 12.68
CA PRO A 185 -21.64 10.95 13.45
C PRO A 185 -22.66 10.27 14.37
N LYS A 186 -22.79 8.94 14.28
CA LYS A 186 -23.60 8.15 15.22
C LYS A 186 -22.75 7.83 16.45
N PHE A 187 -23.38 7.90 17.62
CA PHE A 187 -22.71 7.72 18.92
C PHE A 187 -22.96 6.32 19.52
N THR A 188 -23.25 5.32 18.68
CA THR A 188 -23.50 3.94 19.13
C THR A 188 -22.22 3.27 19.57
N SER A 189 -22.28 2.50 20.66
CA SER A 189 -21.15 1.73 21.19
C SER A 189 -20.71 0.66 20.18
N THR A 190 -19.40 0.46 20.07
CA THR A 190 -18.77 -0.49 19.14
C THR A 190 -19.32 -1.91 19.28
N GLU A 191 -19.61 -2.33 20.52
CA GLU A 191 -20.12 -3.66 20.86
C GLU A 191 -21.46 -4.01 20.19
N GLU A 192 -22.41 -3.07 20.11
CA GLU A 192 -23.75 -3.33 19.54
C GLU A 192 -23.74 -3.45 18.01
N GLU A 193 -22.71 -2.92 17.35
CA GLU A 193 -22.56 -3.02 15.89
C GLU A 193 -21.72 -4.22 15.45
N ASP A 194 -20.75 -4.63 16.27
CA ASP A 194 -19.92 -5.80 15.97
C ASP A 194 -20.72 -7.11 16.13
N GLU A 195 -21.60 -7.20 17.14
CA GLU A 195 -22.54 -8.33 17.29
C GLU A 195 -23.51 -8.47 16.11
N ARG A 196 -23.99 -7.35 15.54
CA ARG A 196 -24.91 -7.38 14.39
C ARG A 196 -24.26 -7.89 13.10
N ASN A 197 -22.95 -7.73 12.95
CA ASN A 197 -22.23 -8.08 11.71
C ASN A 197 -21.67 -9.51 11.70
N HIS A 198 -21.31 -10.08 12.86
CA HIS A 198 -20.86 -11.47 12.95
C HIS A 198 -21.92 -12.52 12.57
N HIS A 199 -23.20 -12.13 12.45
CA HIS A 199 -24.31 -13.03 12.12
C HIS A 199 -24.72 -13.06 10.65
N SER A 200 -24.05 -12.33 9.76
CA SER A 200 -24.41 -12.33 8.34
C SER A 200 -23.57 -13.36 7.56
N ASN A 201 -24.20 -14.39 6.99
CA ASN A 201 -23.60 -15.30 6.00
C ASN A 201 -23.34 -14.58 4.64
N GLN A 202 -23.11 -13.27 4.66
CA GLN A 202 -22.86 -12.50 3.43
C GLN A 202 -21.42 -12.70 2.95
N ARG A 203 -21.25 -12.66 1.63
CA ARG A 203 -19.95 -12.70 0.99
C ARG A 203 -19.14 -11.48 1.44
N GLU A 204 -17.88 -11.68 1.84
CA GLU A 204 -16.94 -10.59 2.16
C GLU A 204 -16.94 -9.57 1.02
N ARG A 205 -17.12 -8.28 1.35
CA ARG A 205 -17.14 -7.20 0.35
C ARG A 205 -16.02 -6.22 0.63
N THR A 206 -15.34 -5.81 -0.44
CA THR A 206 -14.21 -4.87 -0.34
C THR A 206 -14.51 -3.58 -1.11
N ALA A 207 -14.27 -2.43 -0.49
CA ALA A 207 -14.28 -1.15 -1.21
C ALA A 207 -12.88 -0.81 -1.73
N ILE A 208 -12.80 -0.14 -2.87
CA ILE A 208 -11.62 0.58 -3.34
C ILE A 208 -11.95 2.06 -3.30
N VAL A 209 -11.22 2.80 -2.49
CA VAL A 209 -11.41 4.23 -2.28
C VAL A 209 -10.23 4.97 -2.88
N LEU A 210 -10.52 5.79 -3.90
CA LEU A 210 -9.55 6.71 -4.49
C LEU A 210 -9.69 8.08 -3.83
N ARG A 211 -8.59 8.59 -3.29
CA ARG A 211 -8.57 9.96 -2.71
C ARG A 211 -8.22 10.97 -3.78
N THR A 212 -9.08 11.96 -3.98
CA THR A 212 -8.88 13.06 -4.93
C THR A 212 -9.23 14.41 -4.28
N TRP A 213 -9.12 15.50 -5.02
CA TRP A 213 -9.41 16.85 -4.56
C TRP A 213 -10.11 17.67 -5.64
N ASP A 214 -10.74 18.77 -5.24
CA ASP A 214 -11.65 19.57 -6.04
C ASP A 214 -11.11 20.12 -7.37
N ASN A 215 -9.81 20.38 -7.48
CA ASN A 215 -9.16 20.85 -8.71
C ASN A 215 -8.29 19.79 -9.43
N TYR A 216 -8.46 18.50 -9.09
CA TYR A 216 -7.75 17.41 -9.76
C TYR A 216 -8.07 17.37 -11.26
N GLN A 217 -7.02 17.27 -12.08
CA GLN A 217 -7.16 17.25 -13.53
C GLN A 217 -7.41 15.83 -14.05
N TYR A 218 -8.57 15.59 -14.64
CA TYR A 218 -8.93 14.31 -15.26
C TYR A 218 -8.60 14.31 -16.76
N THR A 219 -7.35 14.03 -17.11
CA THR A 219 -6.92 13.85 -18.51
C THR A 219 -7.52 12.56 -19.10
N GLU A 220 -7.56 12.42 -20.43
CA GLU A 220 -8.10 11.21 -21.07
C GLU A 220 -7.37 9.94 -20.61
N ALA A 221 -6.04 9.99 -20.46
CA ALA A 221 -5.25 8.86 -19.94
C ALA A 221 -5.69 8.44 -18.52
N ARG A 222 -6.01 9.41 -17.64
CA ARG A 222 -6.52 9.16 -16.29
C ARG A 222 -7.91 8.55 -16.33
N LEU A 223 -8.79 9.07 -17.19
CA LEU A 223 -10.13 8.52 -17.37
C LEU A 223 -10.07 7.06 -17.84
N VAL A 224 -9.23 6.76 -18.85
CA VAL A 224 -9.00 5.40 -19.34
C VAL A 224 -8.52 4.47 -18.23
N TRP A 225 -7.55 4.90 -17.42
CA TRP A 225 -7.07 4.11 -16.30
C TRP A 225 -8.15 3.86 -15.23
N LEU A 226 -8.96 4.88 -14.89
CA LEU A 226 -10.07 4.74 -13.94
C LEU A 226 -11.14 3.76 -14.46
N ARG A 227 -11.51 3.86 -15.75
CA ARG A 227 -12.46 2.95 -16.40
C ARG A 227 -11.95 1.51 -16.38
N ALA A 228 -10.66 1.31 -16.69
CA ALA A 228 -10.02 0.00 -16.62
C ALA A 228 -10.02 -0.54 -15.19
N LEU A 229 -9.62 0.27 -14.20
CA LEU A 229 -9.64 -0.11 -12.78
C LEU A 229 -11.04 -0.56 -12.34
N ILE A 230 -12.09 0.20 -12.63
CA ILE A 230 -13.47 -0.12 -12.24
C ILE A 230 -13.96 -1.40 -12.95
N SER A 231 -13.65 -1.54 -14.23
CA SER A 231 -14.06 -2.71 -15.02
C SER A 231 -13.38 -3.98 -14.55
N GLU A 232 -12.06 -3.92 -14.35
CA GLU A 232 -11.23 -5.03 -13.88
C GLU A 232 -11.57 -5.45 -12.46
N THR A 233 -11.92 -4.50 -11.58
CA THR A 233 -12.23 -4.81 -10.19
C THR A 233 -13.72 -5.04 -10.00
N SER A 234 -14.56 -4.03 -10.11
CA SER A 234 -16.00 -4.15 -9.80
C SER A 234 -16.76 -5.05 -10.76
N LEU A 235 -16.56 -4.93 -12.07
CA LEU A 235 -17.39 -5.64 -13.05
C LEU A 235 -16.96 -7.10 -13.24
N HIS A 236 -15.66 -7.33 -13.47
CA HIS A 236 -15.12 -8.70 -13.61
C HIS A 236 -15.33 -9.54 -12.35
N SER A 237 -15.26 -8.94 -11.15
CA SER A 237 -15.45 -9.68 -9.89
C SER A 237 -16.92 -9.89 -9.48
N HIS A 238 -17.88 -9.50 -10.33
CA HIS A 238 -19.31 -9.49 -10.00
C HIS A 238 -19.63 -8.74 -8.69
N GLY A 239 -19.00 -7.58 -8.51
CA GLY A 239 -19.24 -6.69 -7.37
C GLY A 239 -18.58 -7.11 -6.05
N HIS A 240 -17.61 -8.01 -6.07
CA HIS A 240 -16.74 -8.28 -4.90
C HIS A 240 -15.99 -7.01 -4.48
N PHE A 241 -15.53 -6.23 -5.47
CA PHE A 241 -15.05 -4.87 -5.29
C PHE A 241 -16.12 -3.84 -5.67
N GLN A 242 -16.13 -2.71 -4.96
CA GLN A 242 -16.82 -1.49 -5.41
C GLN A 242 -15.91 -0.26 -5.22
N VAL A 243 -15.87 0.60 -6.21
CA VAL A 243 -14.98 1.77 -6.28
C VAL A 243 -15.74 3.03 -5.85
N PHE A 244 -15.10 3.86 -5.03
CA PHE A 244 -15.61 5.16 -4.57
C PHE A 244 -14.52 6.23 -4.62
N PHE A 245 -14.90 7.47 -4.86
CA PHE A 245 -13.99 8.62 -4.77
C PHE A 245 -14.30 9.41 -3.50
N LEU A 246 -13.29 9.66 -2.67
CA LEU A 246 -13.36 10.66 -1.61
C LEU A 246 -12.70 11.94 -2.12
N VAL A 247 -13.52 12.96 -2.37
CA VAL A 247 -13.10 14.24 -2.96
C VAL A 247 -12.96 15.29 -1.86
N ASN A 248 -11.72 15.71 -1.62
CA ASN A 248 -11.44 16.80 -0.69
C ASN A 248 -11.75 18.16 -1.35
N ILE A 249 -12.77 18.84 -0.85
CA ILE A 249 -13.06 20.25 -1.16
C ILE A 249 -12.18 21.11 -0.26
N LYS A 250 -11.23 21.82 -0.86
CA LYS A 250 -10.21 22.60 -0.13
C LYS A 250 -10.82 23.79 0.60
N ASP A 251 -11.94 24.33 0.10
CA ASP A 251 -12.69 25.35 0.82
C ASP A 251 -13.43 24.76 2.04
N GLY A 252 -12.84 24.98 3.22
CA GLY A 252 -13.40 24.56 4.50
C GLY A 252 -14.63 25.34 4.97
N ASN A 253 -15.03 26.43 4.29
CA ASN A 253 -16.24 27.19 4.65
C ASN A 253 -17.52 26.60 4.05
N MET A 254 -17.38 25.71 3.05
CA MET A 254 -18.51 25.09 2.38
C MET A 254 -19.29 24.17 3.33
N GLN A 255 -20.62 24.32 3.32
CA GLN A 255 -21.53 23.58 4.19
C GLN A 255 -22.06 22.33 3.48
N LEU A 256 -21.17 21.36 3.25
CA LEU A 256 -21.44 20.19 2.38
C LEU A 256 -22.60 19.31 2.87
N GLU A 257 -22.87 19.28 4.17
CA GLU A 257 -23.94 18.49 4.79
C GLU A 257 -25.29 19.23 4.84
N GLU A 258 -25.28 20.56 4.74
CA GLU A 258 -26.48 21.38 4.89
C GLU A 258 -26.96 22.03 3.56
N ASP A 259 -26.05 22.30 2.62
CA ASP A 259 -26.34 22.95 1.35
C ASP A 259 -26.24 21.95 0.18
N THR A 260 -27.36 21.30 -0.13
CA THR A 260 -27.46 20.33 -1.22
C THR A 260 -27.20 20.96 -2.60
N VAL A 261 -27.54 22.24 -2.79
CA VAL A 261 -27.34 22.93 -4.08
C VAL A 261 -25.86 23.18 -4.31
N ALA A 262 -25.16 23.72 -3.30
CA ALA A 262 -23.72 23.92 -3.36
C ALA A 262 -22.96 22.60 -3.50
N TYR A 263 -23.38 21.54 -2.77
CA TYR A 263 -22.80 20.20 -2.90
C TYR A 263 -22.86 19.70 -4.35
N GLU A 264 -24.04 19.80 -4.98
CA GLU A 264 -24.22 19.35 -6.37
C GLU A 264 -23.38 20.18 -7.34
N GLN A 265 -23.29 21.50 -7.17
CA GLN A 265 -22.44 22.36 -8.01
C GLN A 265 -20.96 22.00 -7.89
N LEU A 266 -20.45 21.83 -6.67
CA LEU A 266 -19.07 21.43 -6.42
C LEU A 266 -18.77 20.05 -7.03
N LEU A 267 -19.67 19.09 -6.84
CA LEU A 267 -19.51 17.77 -7.45
C LEU A 267 -19.43 17.85 -8.98
N GLN A 268 -20.26 18.69 -9.60
CA GLN A 268 -20.26 18.87 -11.04
C GLN A 268 -18.97 19.51 -11.57
N GLN A 269 -18.39 20.43 -10.79
CA GLN A 269 -17.14 21.12 -11.13
C GLN A 269 -15.92 20.23 -10.92
N SER A 270 -15.91 19.42 -9.86
CA SER A 270 -14.74 18.65 -9.43
C SER A 270 -14.66 17.24 -10.01
N VAL A 271 -15.78 16.64 -10.44
CA VAL A 271 -15.80 15.23 -10.86
C VAL A 271 -16.45 15.07 -12.25
N PRO A 272 -15.79 14.34 -13.17
CA PRO A 272 -16.36 14.00 -14.49
C PRO A 272 -17.73 13.32 -14.37
N MET A 273 -18.63 13.64 -15.30
CA MET A 273 -20.03 13.19 -15.29
C MET A 273 -20.20 11.67 -15.09
N GLU A 274 -19.25 10.86 -15.57
CA GLU A 274 -19.31 9.40 -15.52
C GLU A 274 -19.06 8.81 -14.12
N PHE A 275 -18.39 9.56 -13.23
CA PHE A 275 -18.01 9.09 -11.88
C PHE A 275 -18.74 9.82 -10.75
N ARG A 276 -19.59 10.81 -11.05
CA ARG A 276 -20.30 11.60 -10.02
C ARG A 276 -21.17 10.76 -9.09
N ASP A 277 -21.64 9.60 -9.55
CA ASP A 277 -22.50 8.72 -8.77
C ASP A 277 -21.73 7.74 -7.86
N MET A 278 -20.41 7.84 -7.81
CA MET A 278 -19.52 7.12 -6.88
C MET A 278 -18.60 8.07 -6.10
N ALA A 279 -18.82 9.38 -6.19
CA ALA A 279 -18.00 10.39 -5.54
C ALA A 279 -18.69 11.03 -4.33
N LEU A 280 -17.93 11.15 -3.25
CA LEU A 280 -18.36 11.65 -1.96
C LEU A 280 -17.47 12.84 -1.58
N LEU A 281 -18.08 14.00 -1.35
CA LEU A 281 -17.34 15.22 -1.01
C LEU A 281 -17.16 15.34 0.50
N TYR A 282 -15.99 15.81 0.92
CA TYR A 282 -15.72 16.23 2.30
C TYR A 282 -14.81 17.44 2.31
N ASN A 283 -14.76 18.14 3.45
CA ASN A 283 -13.76 19.18 3.70
C ASN A 283 -13.31 19.14 5.16
N GLU A 284 -12.45 20.08 5.54
CA GLU A 284 -11.94 20.17 6.90
C GLU A 284 -13.05 20.38 7.95
N ARG A 285 -14.15 21.08 7.59
CA ARG A 285 -15.30 21.28 8.48
C ARG A 285 -15.99 19.95 8.80
N THR A 286 -16.17 19.08 7.80
CA THR A 286 -16.63 17.70 8.01
C THR A 286 -15.72 16.97 9.00
N LEU A 287 -14.40 17.01 8.79
CA LEU A 287 -13.44 16.28 9.63
C LEU A 287 -13.44 16.78 11.08
N ARG A 288 -13.45 18.09 11.32
CA ARG A 288 -13.54 18.70 12.67
C ARG A 288 -14.81 18.26 13.42
N LYS A 289 -15.94 18.15 12.72
CA LYS A 289 -17.21 17.70 13.30
C LYS A 289 -17.14 16.25 13.75
N TRP A 290 -16.44 15.40 13.00
CA TRP A 290 -16.26 13.99 13.33
C TRP A 290 -15.19 13.74 14.41
N TYR A 291 -14.12 14.53 14.42
CA TYR A 291 -12.95 14.35 15.26
C TYR A 291 -12.61 15.60 16.10
N PRO A 292 -13.52 16.06 16.99
CA PRO A 292 -13.38 17.35 17.68
C PRO A 292 -12.21 17.42 18.69
N LYS A 293 -11.60 16.28 19.04
CA LYS A 293 -10.43 16.21 19.93
C LYS A 293 -9.09 16.19 19.19
N VAL A 294 -9.11 16.15 17.86
CA VAL A 294 -7.92 16.27 17.02
C VAL A 294 -7.87 17.72 16.53
N GLU A 295 -6.74 18.40 16.71
CA GLU A 295 -6.60 19.80 16.31
C GLU A 295 -6.16 19.96 14.84
N GLU A 296 -5.52 18.94 14.28
CA GLU A 296 -4.93 18.93 12.95
C GLU A 296 -5.72 17.99 12.03
N HIS A 297 -6.15 18.46 10.86
CA HIS A 297 -7.00 17.69 9.93
C HIS A 297 -6.48 17.68 8.49
N ARG A 298 -5.31 18.28 8.24
CA ARG A 298 -4.73 18.33 6.91
C ARG A 298 -4.35 16.92 6.45
N ALA A 299 -4.42 16.70 5.14
CA ALA A 299 -4.16 15.39 4.55
C ALA A 299 -2.76 14.84 4.88
N GLN A 300 -1.75 15.68 5.08
CA GLN A 300 -0.43 15.23 5.52
C GLN A 300 -0.51 14.45 6.83
N ASP A 301 -1.23 14.98 7.81
CA ASP A 301 -1.28 14.45 9.16
C ASP A 301 -2.42 13.44 9.33
N GLN A 302 -3.56 13.64 8.67
CA GLN A 302 -4.81 12.91 8.95
C GLN A 302 -5.55 12.41 7.69
N MET A 303 -4.86 11.90 6.67
CA MET A 303 -5.52 11.48 5.42
C MET A 303 -6.57 10.39 5.59
N TYR A 304 -6.44 9.56 6.63
CA TYR A 304 -7.34 8.44 6.89
C TYR A 304 -8.67 8.87 7.51
N GLN A 305 -8.81 10.11 8.01
CA GLN A 305 -10.04 10.54 8.68
C GLN A 305 -11.28 10.42 7.80
N ALA A 306 -11.18 10.79 6.52
CA ALA A 306 -12.27 10.62 5.57
C ALA A 306 -12.56 9.13 5.28
N LEU A 307 -11.52 8.28 5.24
CA LEU A 307 -11.66 6.83 5.07
C LEU A 307 -12.33 6.18 6.29
N GLN A 308 -11.99 6.64 7.50
CA GLN A 308 -12.60 6.21 8.75
C GLN A 308 -14.10 6.56 8.77
N ILE A 309 -14.48 7.77 8.30
CA ILE A 309 -15.90 8.15 8.13
C ILE A 309 -16.57 7.22 7.12
N PHE A 310 -15.93 6.96 5.98
CA PHE A 310 -16.47 6.04 4.97
C PHE A 310 -16.72 4.65 5.53
N SER A 311 -15.77 4.08 6.28
CA SER A 311 -15.91 2.78 6.92
C SER A 311 -17.03 2.71 7.97
N HIS A 312 -17.26 3.83 8.67
CA HIS A 312 -18.37 3.94 9.62
C HIS A 312 -19.72 4.00 8.91
N GLN A 313 -19.83 4.79 7.83
CA GLN A 313 -21.08 4.99 7.10
C GLN A 313 -21.46 3.78 6.22
N PHE A 314 -20.49 3.13 5.59
CA PHE A 314 -20.70 2.01 4.68
C PHE A 314 -20.25 0.69 5.33
N ALA A 315 -20.98 0.30 6.38
CA ALA A 315 -20.69 -0.87 7.22
C ALA A 315 -20.69 -2.22 6.49
N GLN A 316 -21.24 -2.29 5.27
CA GLN A 316 -21.28 -3.49 4.44
C GLN A 316 -19.93 -3.88 3.83
N PHE A 317 -18.87 -3.07 3.98
CA PHE A 317 -17.53 -3.41 3.52
C PHE A 317 -16.64 -3.83 4.68
N ASP A 318 -16.09 -5.03 4.59
CA ASP A 318 -15.21 -5.62 5.61
C ASP A 318 -13.78 -5.07 5.49
N PHE A 319 -13.36 -4.80 4.25
CA PHE A 319 -12.04 -4.27 3.93
C PHE A 319 -12.14 -3.09 2.97
N ILE A 320 -11.18 -2.18 3.08
CA ILE A 320 -11.10 -0.99 2.24
C ILE A 320 -9.66 -0.82 1.75
N TRP A 321 -9.48 -0.86 0.42
CA TRP A 321 -8.27 -0.40 -0.25
C TRP A 321 -8.32 1.12 -0.39
N GLN A 322 -7.34 1.83 0.15
CA GLN A 322 -7.10 3.24 -0.16
C GLN A 322 -5.97 3.32 -1.19
N LEU A 323 -6.25 3.88 -2.37
CA LEU A 323 -5.25 4.08 -3.43
C LEU A 323 -5.17 5.56 -3.82
N GLU A 324 -4.00 5.98 -4.30
CA GLU A 324 -3.75 7.33 -4.78
C GLU A 324 -4.02 7.47 -6.27
N MET A 325 -4.40 8.69 -6.70
CA MET A 325 -4.78 8.96 -8.10
C MET A 325 -3.61 8.92 -9.08
N ASP A 326 -2.38 8.97 -8.59
CA ASP A 326 -1.12 8.86 -9.33
C ASP A 326 -0.46 7.47 -9.21
N LEU A 327 -1.17 6.47 -8.69
CA LEU A 327 -0.78 5.06 -8.81
C LEU A 327 -1.01 4.58 -10.25
N ARG A 328 -0.04 3.87 -10.84
CA ARG A 328 -0.28 3.02 -12.01
C ARG A 328 0.12 1.57 -11.74
N VAL A 329 -0.46 0.67 -12.54
CA VAL A 329 -0.27 -0.77 -12.42
C VAL A 329 -0.12 -1.37 -13.81
N THR A 330 0.93 -2.15 -14.01
CA THR A 330 1.28 -2.81 -15.29
C THR A 330 0.60 -4.18 -15.46
N GLY A 331 -0.08 -4.67 -14.43
CA GLY A 331 -0.91 -5.89 -14.43
C GLY A 331 -2.41 -5.60 -14.29
N HIS A 332 -3.20 -6.67 -14.23
CA HIS A 332 -4.65 -6.60 -13.99
C HIS A 332 -4.93 -6.25 -12.52
N MET A 333 -5.75 -5.23 -12.24
CA MET A 333 -5.98 -4.71 -10.89
C MET A 333 -6.59 -5.73 -9.94
N TYR A 334 -7.63 -6.47 -10.38
CA TYR A 334 -8.24 -7.53 -9.56
C TYR A 334 -7.24 -8.61 -9.14
N ASP A 335 -6.46 -9.14 -10.10
CA ASP A 335 -5.44 -10.15 -9.82
C ASP A 335 -4.40 -9.61 -8.84
N THR A 336 -3.99 -8.35 -9.02
CA THR A 336 -3.02 -7.68 -8.15
C THR A 336 -3.50 -7.59 -6.70
N LEU A 337 -4.68 -7.02 -6.47
CA LEU A 337 -5.22 -6.83 -5.12
C LEU A 337 -5.60 -8.16 -4.44
N THR A 338 -6.08 -9.13 -5.22
CA THR A 338 -6.44 -10.46 -4.71
C THR A 338 -5.20 -11.28 -4.37
N SER A 339 -4.15 -11.22 -5.19
CA SER A 339 -2.88 -11.91 -4.92
C SER A 339 -2.15 -11.31 -3.72
N ALA A 340 -2.15 -9.98 -3.59
CA ALA A 340 -1.59 -9.30 -2.42
C ALA A 340 -2.32 -9.71 -1.13
N THR A 341 -3.65 -9.84 -1.20
CA THR A 341 -4.47 -10.35 -0.10
C THR A 341 -4.11 -11.80 0.24
N ALA A 342 -4.03 -12.69 -0.76
CA ALA A 342 -3.68 -14.09 -0.55
C ALA A 342 -2.29 -14.24 0.09
N PHE A 343 -1.30 -13.49 -0.38
CA PHE A 343 0.03 -13.43 0.22
C PHE A 343 -0.06 -13.04 1.71
N ALA A 344 -0.86 -12.03 2.05
CA ALA A 344 -1.02 -11.58 3.42
C ALA A 344 -1.70 -12.61 4.33
N VAL A 345 -2.70 -13.34 3.80
CA VAL A 345 -3.38 -14.44 4.50
C VAL A 345 -2.41 -15.55 4.89
N ASP A 346 -1.45 -15.87 4.01
CA ASP A 346 -0.46 -16.92 4.23
C ASP A 346 0.63 -16.57 5.25
N GLN A 347 0.75 -15.30 5.66
CA GLN A 347 1.79 -14.89 6.61
C GLN A 347 1.47 -15.29 8.06
N PRO A 348 2.39 -15.98 8.77
CA PRO A 348 2.28 -16.17 10.21
C PRO A 348 2.64 -14.89 10.97
N ARG A 349 2.15 -14.75 12.21
CA ARG A 349 2.43 -13.62 13.11
C ARG A 349 3.84 -13.66 13.72
N ARG A 350 4.45 -14.85 13.80
CA ARG A 350 5.83 -15.03 14.30
C ARG A 350 6.80 -14.15 13.55
N ASN A 351 7.55 -13.29 14.25
CA ASN A 351 8.47 -12.29 13.68
C ASN A 351 7.90 -11.45 12.51
N LEU A 352 6.58 -11.32 12.39
CA LEU A 352 5.95 -10.63 11.27
C LEU A 352 6.40 -9.16 11.21
N TRP A 353 6.50 -8.50 12.35
CA TRP A 353 6.97 -7.12 12.43
C TRP A 353 8.43 -6.94 12.02
N SER A 354 9.30 -7.92 12.29
CA SER A 354 10.69 -7.90 11.83
C SER A 354 10.78 -8.11 10.31
N ARG A 355 9.97 -9.04 9.76
CA ARG A 355 9.86 -9.24 8.30
C ARG A 355 9.31 -8.00 7.61
N ASN A 356 8.26 -7.40 8.18
CA ASN A 356 7.65 -6.19 7.64
C ASN A 356 8.59 -4.99 7.68
N GLY A 357 9.53 -4.94 8.62
CA GLY A 357 10.52 -3.86 8.74
C GLY A 357 11.71 -3.98 7.78
N ARG A 358 11.64 -4.85 6.76
CA ARG A 358 12.75 -5.16 5.83
C ARG A 358 12.21 -5.35 4.40
N PHE A 359 12.97 -4.89 3.40
CA PHE A 359 12.71 -5.24 2.00
C PHE A 359 13.17 -6.67 1.71
N TYR A 360 12.42 -7.35 0.84
CA TYR A 360 12.82 -8.65 0.29
C TYR A 360 13.62 -8.44 -1.00
N LEU A 361 14.86 -8.94 -1.03
CA LEU A 361 15.72 -8.95 -2.22
C LEU A 361 15.85 -10.40 -2.73
N PRO A 362 15.08 -10.82 -3.75
CA PRO A 362 14.97 -12.22 -4.13
C PRO A 362 16.30 -12.91 -4.44
N GLU A 363 17.22 -12.21 -5.12
CA GLU A 363 18.53 -12.75 -5.52
C GLU A 363 19.35 -13.27 -4.33
N LEU A 364 19.25 -12.62 -3.17
CA LEU A 364 19.99 -13.01 -1.96
C LEU A 364 19.42 -14.28 -1.29
N PHE A 365 18.28 -14.77 -1.75
CA PHE A 365 17.54 -15.89 -1.14
C PHE A 365 17.09 -16.93 -2.17
N ASP A 366 17.85 -17.12 -3.25
CA ASP A 366 17.54 -18.04 -4.35
C ASP A 366 16.13 -17.84 -4.92
N TYR A 367 15.67 -16.60 -4.96
CA TYR A 367 14.32 -16.21 -5.39
C TYR A 367 13.21 -16.90 -4.59
N SER A 368 13.43 -17.17 -3.30
CA SER A 368 12.46 -17.77 -2.39
C SER A 368 12.13 -16.86 -1.21
N TYR A 369 10.90 -16.36 -1.16
CA TYR A 369 10.41 -15.59 -0.01
C TYR A 369 10.45 -16.43 1.28
N GLN A 370 10.23 -17.75 1.18
CA GLN A 370 10.32 -18.64 2.32
C GLN A 370 11.73 -18.69 2.91
N LYS A 371 12.79 -18.71 2.08
CA LYS A 371 14.18 -18.66 2.56
C LYS A 371 14.48 -17.32 3.24
N PHE A 372 13.96 -16.22 2.71
CA PHE A 372 14.02 -14.90 3.37
C PHE A 372 13.30 -14.92 4.73
N ALA A 373 12.08 -15.45 4.79
CA ALA A 373 11.32 -15.51 6.05
C ALA A 373 12.05 -16.35 7.11
N ILE A 374 12.63 -17.49 6.72
CA ILE A 374 13.44 -18.35 7.59
C ILE A 374 14.71 -17.62 8.07
N SER A 375 15.37 -16.85 7.21
CA SER A 375 16.57 -16.09 7.61
C SER A 375 16.23 -15.06 8.68
N VAL A 376 15.16 -14.28 8.49
CA VAL A 376 14.67 -13.33 9.49
C VAL A 376 14.27 -14.02 10.79
N ASP A 377 13.63 -15.19 10.72
CA ASP A 377 13.27 -15.97 11.92
C ASP A 377 14.50 -16.51 12.67
N SER A 378 15.59 -16.82 11.95
CA SER A 378 16.84 -17.33 12.53
C SER A 378 17.66 -16.25 13.24
N GLU A 379 17.46 -14.99 12.87
CA GLU A 379 18.18 -13.85 13.46
C GLU A 379 17.76 -13.56 14.93
N GLN A 380 16.74 -14.26 15.47
CA GLN A 380 16.20 -14.18 16.85
C GLN A 380 16.73 -13.03 17.73
N SER A 381 15.93 -11.97 17.90
CA SER A 381 16.18 -10.95 18.90
C SER A 381 15.29 -11.14 20.14
N SER A 382 15.77 -10.69 21.31
CA SER A 382 14.96 -10.58 22.53
C SER A 382 13.83 -9.54 22.43
N SER A 383 13.76 -8.81 21.32
CA SER A 383 12.78 -7.75 21.01
C SER A 383 11.65 -8.19 20.06
N GLU A 384 11.39 -9.49 19.94
CA GLU A 384 10.28 -10.01 19.12
C GLU A 384 8.92 -9.46 19.58
N VAL A 385 8.20 -8.81 18.66
CA VAL A 385 6.81 -8.41 18.86
C VAL A 385 5.90 -9.63 18.65
N TRP A 386 5.27 -10.08 19.74
CA TRP A 386 4.33 -11.19 19.74
C TRP A 386 3.03 -10.78 20.45
N GLY A 387 2.00 -10.49 19.67
CA GLY A 387 0.79 -9.83 20.19
C GLY A 387 0.95 -8.32 20.35
N PRO A 388 0.10 -7.65 21.15
CA PRO A 388 0.16 -6.22 21.36
C PRO A 388 1.40 -5.82 22.17
N VAL A 389 2.01 -4.70 21.80
CA VAL A 389 3.11 -4.09 22.56
C VAL A 389 2.57 -3.35 23.78
N HIS A 390 3.38 -3.27 24.83
CA HIS A 390 3.00 -2.53 26.04
C HIS A 390 2.89 -1.02 25.74
N THR A 391 1.81 -0.39 26.21
CA THR A 391 1.57 1.05 26.08
C THR A 391 0.75 1.49 27.29
N THR A 392 1.15 2.57 27.95
CA THR A 392 0.50 3.07 29.16
C THR A 392 -0.92 3.53 28.85
N ASP A 393 -1.87 3.21 29.73
CA ASP A 393 -3.29 3.55 29.60
C ASP A 393 -3.94 3.09 28.27
N PHE A 394 -3.43 2.02 27.68
CA PHE A 394 -3.92 1.45 26.43
C PHE A 394 -4.49 0.04 26.65
N THR A 395 -5.64 -0.24 26.06
CA THR A 395 -6.27 -1.57 26.10
C THR A 395 -6.31 -2.14 24.68
N PRO A 396 -5.46 -3.13 24.36
CA PRO A 396 -5.47 -3.78 23.06
C PRO A 396 -6.82 -4.46 22.76
N LYS A 397 -7.16 -4.54 21.46
CA LYS A 397 -8.43 -5.08 20.97
C LYS A 397 -8.25 -6.16 19.89
N GLY A 398 -7.00 -6.58 19.66
CA GLY A 398 -6.68 -7.69 18.77
C GLY A 398 -7.02 -9.05 19.38
N PRO A 399 -6.77 -10.14 18.63
CA PRO A 399 -7.12 -11.48 19.05
C PRO A 399 -6.33 -11.91 20.31
N PRO A 400 -6.88 -12.85 21.11
CA PRO A 400 -6.14 -13.44 22.22
C PRO A 400 -4.79 -14.01 21.76
N VAL A 401 -3.74 -13.67 22.50
CA VAL A 401 -2.37 -14.07 22.16
C VAL A 401 -2.20 -15.57 22.37
N ARG A 402 -1.70 -16.26 21.35
CA ARG A 402 -1.35 -17.69 21.42
C ARG A 402 0.04 -17.90 22.00
N THR A 403 0.39 -19.14 22.31
CA THR A 403 1.74 -19.46 22.82
C THR A 403 2.78 -19.27 21.70
N LYS A 404 4.00 -18.86 22.06
CA LYS A 404 5.06 -18.55 21.08
C LYS A 404 5.49 -19.76 20.24
N GLU A 405 5.19 -20.97 20.72
CA GLU A 405 5.46 -22.22 20.03
C GLU A 405 4.51 -22.45 18.83
N ASP A 406 3.36 -21.77 18.78
CA ASP A 406 2.42 -21.83 17.66
C ASP A 406 2.95 -21.01 16.47
N SER A 407 3.84 -21.63 15.68
CA SER A 407 4.38 -21.05 14.45
C SER A 407 3.34 -20.79 13.37
N THR A 408 2.13 -21.33 13.51
CA THR A 408 1.03 -21.18 12.54
C THR A 408 0.05 -20.07 12.91
N TRP A 409 0.24 -19.41 14.05
CA TRP A 409 -0.66 -18.32 14.47
C TRP A 409 -0.75 -17.24 13.40
N GLY A 410 -1.97 -16.98 12.93
CA GLY A 410 -2.28 -15.99 11.90
C GLY A 410 -2.27 -16.52 10.47
N VAL A 411 -1.83 -17.75 10.20
CA VAL A 411 -1.99 -18.36 8.87
C VAL A 411 -3.48 -18.63 8.61
N GLY A 412 -3.98 -18.21 7.45
CA GLY A 412 -5.41 -18.28 7.11
C GLY A 412 -6.24 -17.12 7.65
N GLU A 413 -5.65 -16.24 8.48
CA GLU A 413 -6.28 -15.02 8.98
C GLU A 413 -6.09 -13.87 7.98
N GLN A 414 -7.15 -13.15 7.65
CA GLN A 414 -7.06 -11.90 6.90
C GLN A 414 -6.19 -10.88 7.65
N ALA A 415 -5.35 -10.14 6.93
CA ALA A 415 -4.60 -9.03 7.53
C ALA A 415 -5.51 -7.81 7.74
N ASP A 416 -5.45 -7.23 8.94
CA ASP A 416 -6.09 -5.95 9.27
C ASP A 416 -5.47 -4.77 8.53
N LEU A 417 -4.18 -4.89 8.20
CA LEU A 417 -3.44 -3.91 7.43
C LEU A 417 -2.57 -4.59 6.38
N ILE A 418 -2.67 -4.14 5.13
CA ILE A 418 -1.70 -4.44 4.07
C ILE A 418 -1.04 -3.14 3.65
N SER A 419 0.29 -3.10 3.65
CA SER A 419 1.11 -2.00 3.11
C SER A 419 1.98 -2.45 1.95
N PHE A 420 2.47 -1.48 1.18
CA PHE A 420 3.37 -1.71 0.03
C PHE A 420 4.77 -1.12 0.20
N MET A 421 5.03 -0.55 1.38
CA MET A 421 6.36 -0.26 1.88
C MET A 421 6.57 -0.95 3.24
N PRO A 422 7.82 -1.14 3.66
CA PRO A 422 8.13 -1.72 4.96
C PRO A 422 7.49 -0.93 6.12
N LEU A 423 7.02 -1.67 7.12
CA LEU A 423 6.51 -1.15 8.39
C LEU A 423 7.70 -0.91 9.33
N ILE A 424 8.37 0.23 9.18
CA ILE A 424 9.55 0.58 9.97
C ILE A 424 9.17 1.10 11.36
N ASP A 425 10.06 0.96 12.32
CA ASP A 425 10.05 1.72 13.57
C ASP A 425 10.60 3.13 13.28
N PRO A 426 9.79 4.20 13.42
CA PRO A 426 10.24 5.56 13.12
C PRO A 426 11.17 6.15 14.19
N ILE A 427 11.28 5.54 15.38
CA ILE A 427 12.05 6.10 16.50
C ILE A 427 13.56 6.00 16.19
N GLY A 428 14.28 7.12 16.32
CA GLY A 428 15.70 7.25 16.05
C GLY A 428 16.07 7.34 14.56
N THR A 429 15.07 7.41 13.66
CA THR A 429 15.29 7.45 12.21
C THR A 429 15.60 8.84 11.66
N ASP A 430 15.43 9.90 12.48
CA ASP A 430 15.53 11.31 12.06
C ASP A 430 14.41 11.77 11.11
N TRP A 431 13.31 11.02 11.03
CA TRP A 431 12.13 11.41 10.25
C TRP A 431 11.57 12.75 10.74
N ILE A 432 11.14 13.60 9.81
CA ILE A 432 10.60 14.93 10.13
C ILE A 432 9.36 14.89 11.04
N TYR A 433 8.58 13.80 10.99
CA TYR A 433 7.38 13.59 11.82
C TYR A 433 7.60 12.61 12.97
N GLU A 434 8.86 12.26 13.28
CA GLU A 434 9.19 11.37 14.40
C GLU A 434 8.62 11.86 15.73
N ASP A 435 8.49 13.17 15.92
CA ASP A 435 8.01 13.74 17.19
C ASP A 435 6.50 14.05 17.18
N SER A 436 5.80 13.76 16.08
CA SER A 436 4.36 14.02 15.91
C SER A 436 3.51 12.93 16.59
N VAL A 437 3.45 12.96 17.92
CA VAL A 437 2.66 12.03 18.75
C VAL A 437 1.75 12.81 19.68
N GLN A 438 0.44 12.61 19.58
CA GLN A 438 -0.55 13.35 20.36
C GLN A 438 -1.52 12.42 21.09
N GLY A 439 -1.87 12.76 22.33
CA GLY A 439 -2.89 12.05 23.13
C GLY A 439 -2.46 10.69 23.73
N PHE A 440 -1.22 10.26 23.52
CA PHE A 440 -0.67 9.03 24.12
C PHE A 440 0.03 9.32 25.44
N ALA A 441 -0.24 8.50 26.47
CA ALA A 441 0.35 8.67 27.81
C ALA A 441 1.88 8.55 27.80
N ASP A 442 2.44 7.70 26.93
CA ASP A 442 3.88 7.50 26.78
C ASP A 442 4.57 8.63 25.99
N GLY A 443 3.82 9.58 25.41
CA GLY A 443 4.37 10.65 24.58
C GLY A 443 5.27 10.11 23.46
N LEU A 444 6.49 10.66 23.33
CA LEU A 444 7.45 10.22 22.32
C LEU A 444 7.92 8.76 22.46
N ALA A 445 7.78 8.18 23.65
CA ALA A 445 8.12 6.78 23.91
C ALA A 445 7.06 5.78 23.43
N THR A 446 5.90 6.26 22.94
CA THR A 446 4.84 5.41 22.38
C THR A 446 5.42 4.52 21.26
N PRO A 447 5.30 3.19 21.36
CA PRO A 447 5.71 2.28 20.29
C PRO A 447 4.95 2.57 19.00
N ARG A 448 5.66 2.68 17.88
CA ARG A 448 5.08 3.13 16.62
C ARG A 448 5.61 2.33 15.43
N ARG A 449 4.83 2.31 14.36
CA ARG A 449 5.25 1.85 13.04
C ARG A 449 4.84 2.89 12.01
N ALA A 450 5.59 2.96 10.92
CA ALA A 450 5.29 3.81 9.77
C ALA A 450 5.56 3.08 8.47
N SER A 451 4.75 3.36 7.45
CA SER A 451 4.89 2.89 6.08
C SER A 451 4.60 4.04 5.14
N PHE A 452 5.58 4.35 4.29
CA PHE A 452 5.53 5.51 3.39
C PHE A 452 4.80 5.15 2.11
N VAL A 453 4.19 6.15 1.48
CA VAL A 453 3.13 5.94 0.47
C VAL A 453 1.92 5.29 1.15
N SER A 454 0.98 6.12 1.59
CA SER A 454 -0.21 5.71 2.36
C SER A 454 -1.29 5.06 1.50
N MET A 455 -0.86 4.07 0.72
CA MET A 455 -1.70 3.15 0.00
C MET A 455 -1.78 1.85 0.79
N THR A 456 -2.98 1.51 1.25
CA THR A 456 -3.17 0.40 2.18
C THR A 456 -4.45 -0.37 1.88
N ARG A 457 -4.50 -1.64 2.28
CA ARG A 457 -5.78 -2.29 2.62
C ARG A 457 -5.95 -2.20 4.12
N SER A 458 -7.12 -1.79 4.59
CA SER A 458 -7.44 -1.76 6.01
C SER A 458 -8.73 -2.52 6.30
N SER A 459 -8.78 -3.23 7.43
CA SER A 459 -10.04 -3.79 7.94
C SER A 459 -10.92 -2.68 8.50
N ARG A 460 -12.23 -2.88 8.40
CA ARG A 460 -13.21 -2.01 9.06
C ARG A 460 -12.96 -1.92 10.57
N SER A 461 -12.55 -3.02 11.20
CA SER A 461 -12.18 -3.06 12.62
C SER A 461 -11.02 -2.12 12.95
N LEU A 462 -9.93 -2.15 12.17
CA LEU A 462 -8.80 -1.24 12.36
C LEU A 462 -9.24 0.23 12.22
N LEU A 463 -10.00 0.57 11.17
CA LEU A 463 -10.49 1.95 10.96
C LEU A 463 -11.41 2.42 12.09
N ARG A 464 -12.25 1.53 12.64
CA ARG A 464 -13.10 1.81 13.82
C ARG A 464 -12.26 2.11 15.06
N LEU A 465 -11.21 1.33 15.31
CA LEU A 465 -10.31 1.55 16.45
C LEU A 465 -9.59 2.91 16.36
N VAL A 466 -9.08 3.25 15.16
CA VAL A 466 -8.47 4.57 14.92
C VAL A 466 -9.50 5.70 15.06
N HIS A 467 -10.71 5.52 14.50
CA HIS A 467 -11.82 6.46 14.65
C HIS A 467 -12.11 6.74 16.12
N GLN A 468 -12.26 5.70 16.94
CA GLN A 468 -12.53 5.83 18.36
C GLN A 468 -11.40 6.56 19.08
N ALA A 469 -10.14 6.18 18.84
CA ALA A 469 -8.99 6.78 19.49
C ALA A 469 -8.87 8.29 19.18
N GLN A 470 -9.01 8.68 17.91
CA GLN A 470 -8.97 10.07 17.50
C GLN A 470 -10.13 10.88 18.08
N ARG A 471 -11.35 10.36 17.95
CA ARG A 471 -12.55 11.08 18.36
C ARG A 471 -12.70 11.20 19.87
N GLU A 472 -12.50 10.11 20.60
CA GLU A 472 -12.78 10.03 22.03
C GLU A 472 -11.58 10.42 22.88
N ARG A 473 -10.35 10.23 22.39
CA ARG A 473 -9.12 10.45 23.16
C ARG A 473 -8.19 11.49 22.56
N GLY A 474 -8.44 11.97 21.34
CA GLY A 474 -7.52 12.87 20.65
C GLY A 474 -6.18 12.20 20.32
N GLN A 475 -6.16 10.86 20.24
CA GLN A 475 -4.95 10.09 19.98
C GLN A 475 -4.67 10.06 18.48
N TRP A 476 -3.55 10.66 18.07
CA TRP A 476 -3.14 10.64 16.67
C TRP A 476 -1.62 10.73 16.49
N VAL A 477 -1.19 10.21 15.35
CA VAL A 477 0.14 10.36 14.76
C VAL A 477 -0.05 10.79 13.30
N VAL A 478 1.03 11.13 12.60
CA VAL A 478 0.95 11.51 11.17
C VAL A 478 0.38 10.34 10.32
N SER A 479 -0.16 10.66 9.15
CA SER A 479 -0.93 9.73 8.33
C SER A 479 -0.23 8.40 8.06
N GLU A 480 1.03 8.45 7.65
CA GLU A 480 1.86 7.30 7.25
C GLU A 480 2.26 6.39 8.43
N ALA A 481 1.93 6.81 9.66
CA ALA A 481 2.13 6.02 10.87
C ALA A 481 0.80 5.64 11.55
N THR A 482 -0.33 6.13 11.06
CA THR A 482 -1.61 6.01 11.78
C THR A 482 -2.09 4.58 11.82
N LEU A 483 -2.37 3.96 10.66
CA LEU A 483 -2.91 2.59 10.64
C LEU A 483 -1.87 1.58 11.15
N GLU A 484 -0.61 1.84 10.84
CA GLU A 484 0.56 1.04 11.17
C GLU A 484 0.74 0.96 12.69
N THR A 485 0.71 2.12 13.36
CA THR A 485 0.83 2.20 14.81
C THR A 485 -0.37 1.56 15.50
N PHE A 486 -1.61 1.89 15.10
CA PHE A 486 -2.77 1.30 15.76
C PHE A 486 -2.86 -0.22 15.55
N ALA A 487 -2.44 -0.74 14.39
CA ALA A 487 -2.32 -2.18 14.19
C ALA A 487 -1.30 -2.82 15.15
N LEU A 488 -0.14 -2.19 15.35
CA LEU A 488 0.86 -2.63 16.33
C LEU A 488 0.30 -2.63 17.76
N LEU A 489 -0.26 -1.50 18.19
CA LEU A 489 -0.71 -1.30 19.58
C LEU A 489 -1.86 -2.25 19.95
N HIS A 490 -2.77 -2.53 19.02
CA HIS A 490 -3.85 -3.48 19.25
C HIS A 490 -3.45 -4.94 19.04
N GLY A 491 -2.25 -5.24 18.53
CA GLY A 491 -1.81 -6.62 18.26
C GLY A 491 -2.48 -7.24 17.02
N LEU A 492 -2.93 -6.41 16.09
CA LEU A 492 -3.59 -6.79 14.85
C LEU A 492 -2.59 -7.32 13.80
N LYS A 493 -3.09 -8.03 12.78
CA LYS A 493 -2.21 -8.59 11.74
C LYS A 493 -1.94 -7.51 10.68
N ALA A 494 -0.73 -6.98 10.66
CA ALA A 494 -0.26 -6.09 9.60
C ALA A 494 0.77 -6.80 8.73
N VAL A 495 0.68 -6.68 7.41
CA VAL A 495 1.59 -7.33 6.45
C VAL A 495 2.09 -6.31 5.43
N PHE A 496 3.41 -6.23 5.28
CA PHE A 496 4.03 -5.61 4.11
C PHE A 496 4.06 -6.63 2.97
N VAL A 497 3.44 -6.28 1.83
CA VAL A 497 3.48 -7.10 0.60
C VAL A 497 4.70 -6.69 -0.24
N PRO A 498 5.70 -7.58 -0.43
CA PRO A 498 6.95 -7.25 -1.09
C PRO A 498 6.78 -7.29 -2.62
N HIS A 499 6.05 -6.32 -3.16
CA HIS A 499 5.83 -6.21 -4.60
C HIS A 499 7.09 -5.76 -5.35
N PRO A 500 7.16 -5.97 -6.69
CA PRO A 500 8.30 -5.53 -7.47
C PRO A 500 8.52 -4.02 -7.36
N VAL A 501 9.75 -3.62 -7.04
CA VAL A 501 10.23 -2.24 -7.12
C VAL A 501 11.53 -2.25 -7.91
N SER A 502 11.54 -1.53 -9.03
CA SER A 502 12.72 -1.42 -9.89
C SER A 502 13.48 -0.14 -9.62
N PHE A 503 14.79 -0.20 -9.84
CA PHE A 503 15.66 0.97 -9.90
C PHE A 503 16.24 1.05 -11.30
N THR A 504 16.31 2.24 -11.89
CA THR A 504 16.94 2.39 -13.22
C THR A 504 18.46 2.37 -13.18
N SER A 505 19.07 2.36 -11.99
CA SER A 505 20.51 2.22 -11.80
C SER A 505 20.96 0.75 -11.87
N ASN A 506 22.18 0.51 -12.34
CA ASN A 506 22.81 -0.83 -12.39
C ASN A 506 23.31 -1.31 -11.02
N ILE A 507 22.55 -1.06 -9.95
CA ILE A 507 22.91 -1.48 -8.60
C ILE A 507 22.71 -3.00 -8.43
N THR A 508 23.66 -3.69 -7.81
CA THR A 508 23.51 -5.11 -7.48
C THR A 508 22.62 -5.32 -6.26
N ALA A 509 22.09 -6.52 -6.07
CA ALA A 509 21.29 -6.84 -4.89
C ALA A 509 22.07 -6.65 -3.58
N GLN A 510 23.36 -7.01 -3.56
CA GLN A 510 24.23 -6.84 -2.37
C GLN A 510 24.47 -5.37 -2.05
N GLU A 511 24.85 -4.56 -3.05
CA GLU A 511 25.05 -3.12 -2.86
C GLU A 511 23.77 -2.43 -2.37
N LEU A 512 22.61 -2.86 -2.89
CA LEU A 512 21.33 -2.32 -2.45
C LEU A 512 20.98 -2.73 -1.02
N ASP A 513 21.17 -4.00 -0.63
CA ASP A 513 20.94 -4.48 0.75
C ASP A 513 21.80 -3.69 1.76
N GLU A 514 23.10 -3.53 1.46
CA GLU A 514 24.02 -2.73 2.28
C GLU A 514 23.64 -1.25 2.36
N ALA A 515 22.99 -0.71 1.32
CA ALA A 515 22.48 0.64 1.32
C ALA A 515 21.21 0.76 2.17
N ILE A 516 20.17 -0.01 1.88
CA ILE A 516 18.82 0.26 2.42
C ILE A 516 18.53 -0.44 3.75
N HIS A 517 19.34 -1.41 4.20
CA HIS A 517 19.11 -2.15 5.45
C HIS A 517 20.03 -1.74 6.61
N ARG A 518 20.13 -0.43 6.87
CA ARG A 518 21.01 0.17 7.91
C ARG A 518 20.34 0.45 9.25
N GLY A 519 19.08 0.04 9.40
CA GLY A 519 18.33 0.16 10.63
C GLY A 519 18.68 -0.86 11.71
N PRO A 520 18.07 -0.73 12.90
CA PRO A 520 18.14 -1.76 13.93
C PRO A 520 17.48 -3.06 13.44
N GLN A 521 17.77 -4.16 14.11
CA GLN A 521 17.37 -5.49 13.67
C GLN A 521 15.85 -5.67 13.48
N HIS A 522 15.03 -5.05 14.34
CA HIS A 522 13.56 -5.12 14.26
C HIS A 522 12.94 -4.15 13.23
N SER A 523 13.78 -3.38 12.53
CA SER A 523 13.39 -2.36 11.56
C SER A 523 14.55 -2.06 10.61
N LYS A 524 15.07 -3.08 9.92
CA LYS A 524 16.27 -2.96 9.08
C LYS A 524 16.16 -1.87 8.01
N ALA A 525 14.98 -1.69 7.42
CA ALA A 525 14.74 -0.62 6.45
C ALA A 525 14.73 0.77 7.10
N GLY A 526 14.45 0.90 8.39
CA GLY A 526 14.40 2.19 9.09
C GLY A 526 15.76 2.64 9.61
N GLY A 527 16.38 3.64 8.98
CA GLY A 527 17.67 4.20 9.42
C GLY A 527 17.92 5.61 8.88
N LYS A 528 18.96 6.27 9.41
CA LYS A 528 19.28 7.67 9.07
C LYS A 528 19.90 7.85 7.68
N SER A 529 20.60 6.85 7.14
CA SER A 529 21.31 7.00 5.87
C SER A 529 21.57 5.65 5.18
N PRO A 530 21.35 5.56 3.85
CA PRO A 530 20.42 6.39 3.07
C PRO A 530 18.99 6.22 3.61
N SER A 531 18.36 7.33 4.00
CA SER A 531 17.02 7.27 4.55
C SER A 531 15.99 7.07 3.44
N LEU A 532 14.99 6.20 3.65
CA LEU A 532 13.77 6.19 2.83
C LEU A 532 12.82 7.37 3.14
N LEU A 533 13.21 8.21 4.09
CA LEU A 533 12.40 9.23 4.75
C LEU A 533 12.85 10.62 4.34
N TYR A 534 11.93 11.58 4.46
CA TYR A 534 12.31 12.97 4.57
C TYR A 534 12.76 13.27 6.01
N THR A 535 14.03 13.59 6.20
CA THR A 535 14.57 13.78 7.55
C THR A 535 14.38 15.22 8.05
N LYS A 536 14.65 15.46 9.33
CA LYS A 536 14.67 16.81 9.93
C LYS A 536 15.70 17.74 9.25
N HIS A 537 16.66 17.17 8.51
CA HIS A 537 17.69 17.87 7.77
C HIS A 537 17.49 17.87 6.24
N GLY A 538 16.38 17.31 5.75
CA GLY A 538 16.05 17.22 4.33
C GLY A 538 16.25 15.82 3.75
N TYR A 539 16.49 15.74 2.44
CA TYR A 539 16.75 14.46 1.78
C TYR A 539 18.16 13.96 2.08
N VAL A 540 18.28 12.65 2.32
CA VAL A 540 19.56 11.96 2.36
C VAL A 540 19.74 11.23 1.03
N ASP A 541 20.88 11.45 0.40
CA ASP A 541 21.21 10.81 -0.87
C ASP A 541 21.12 9.27 -0.75
N GLY A 542 20.56 8.64 -1.77
CA GLY A 542 20.29 7.21 -1.79
C GLY A 542 19.70 6.76 -3.12
N PRO A 543 19.34 5.47 -3.25
CA PRO A 543 18.82 4.91 -4.49
C PRO A 543 17.36 5.31 -4.79
N TRP A 544 16.63 5.82 -3.80
CA TRP A 544 15.18 6.07 -3.85
C TRP A 544 14.68 7.00 -4.96
N PRO A 545 15.37 8.08 -5.35
CA PRO A 545 14.93 8.93 -6.47
C PRO A 545 14.78 8.18 -7.80
N ALA A 546 15.51 7.08 -7.98
CA ALA A 546 15.45 6.21 -9.16
C ALA A 546 14.48 5.02 -9.00
N SER A 547 13.70 4.99 -7.92
CA SER A 547 12.74 3.93 -7.63
C SER A 547 11.46 4.08 -8.46
N SER A 548 10.85 2.95 -8.81
CA SER A 548 9.52 2.87 -9.40
C SER A 548 8.38 3.04 -8.38
N TYR A 549 8.66 2.98 -7.08
CA TYR A 549 7.65 3.10 -6.03
C TYR A 549 8.22 3.80 -4.81
N TRP A 550 8.01 5.11 -4.76
CA TRP A 550 8.39 5.97 -3.63
C TRP A 550 7.72 7.33 -3.79
N TRP A 551 7.34 7.99 -2.69
CA TRP A 551 6.56 9.24 -2.73
C TRP A 551 7.17 10.38 -3.57
N SER A 552 8.49 10.38 -3.76
CA SER A 552 9.24 11.31 -4.62
C SER A 552 10.10 10.62 -5.69
N GLY A 553 9.80 9.35 -6.02
CA GLY A 553 10.50 8.61 -7.08
C GLY A 553 10.22 9.21 -8.46
N ASN A 554 11.24 9.27 -9.33
CA ASN A 554 11.13 9.88 -10.65
C ASN A 554 10.91 8.85 -11.79
N ASP A 555 11.11 7.56 -11.53
CA ASP A 555 11.18 6.56 -12.60
C ASP A 555 9.87 5.80 -12.82
N ALA A 556 8.94 5.86 -11.88
CA ALA A 556 7.58 5.32 -12.03
C ALA A 556 6.92 5.78 -13.35
N GLY A 557 7.00 7.09 -13.64
CA GLY A 557 6.49 7.66 -14.89
C GLY A 557 7.19 7.09 -16.12
N LYS A 558 8.52 6.99 -16.13
CA LYS A 558 9.27 6.45 -17.27
C LYS A 558 8.88 5.00 -17.58
N ILE A 559 8.76 4.17 -16.54
CA ILE A 559 8.37 2.77 -16.64
C ILE A 559 6.91 2.65 -17.14
N TRP A 560 6.02 3.53 -16.66
CA TRP A 560 4.65 3.59 -17.16
C TRP A 560 4.59 3.93 -18.66
N HIS A 561 5.37 4.90 -19.13
CA HIS A 561 5.43 5.23 -20.56
C HIS A 561 5.98 4.06 -21.38
N ALA A 562 7.00 3.35 -20.89
CA ALA A 562 7.52 2.16 -21.56
C ALA A 562 6.45 1.06 -21.68
N TYR A 563 5.66 0.84 -20.62
CA TYR A 563 4.50 -0.06 -20.65
C TYR A 563 3.48 0.36 -21.73
N LEU A 564 3.12 1.65 -21.80
CA LEU A 564 2.21 2.17 -22.82
C LEU A 564 2.76 2.03 -24.24
N GLN A 565 4.08 2.08 -24.41
CA GLN A 565 4.76 1.82 -25.70
C GLN A 565 4.87 0.34 -26.07
N GLY A 566 4.39 -0.56 -25.19
CA GLY A 566 4.30 -1.99 -25.44
C GLY A 566 5.41 -2.82 -24.80
N GLU A 567 6.23 -2.25 -23.91
CA GLU A 567 7.18 -3.05 -23.16
C GLU A 567 6.46 -4.03 -22.22
N CYS A 568 6.88 -5.29 -22.28
CA CYS A 568 6.39 -6.36 -21.42
C CYS A 568 7.02 -6.23 -20.03
N LEU A 569 6.22 -5.82 -19.05
CA LEU A 569 6.64 -5.59 -17.67
C LEU A 569 5.90 -6.52 -16.70
N PRO A 570 6.53 -6.96 -15.60
CA PRO A 570 5.84 -7.76 -14.59
C PRO A 570 4.68 -6.96 -13.98
N PRO A 571 3.67 -7.62 -13.37
CA PRO A 571 2.69 -6.95 -12.52
C PRO A 571 3.39 -6.21 -11.39
N MET A 572 3.31 -4.88 -11.40
CA MET A 572 3.92 -4.03 -10.38
C MET A 572 3.15 -2.73 -10.19
N PHE A 573 3.33 -2.13 -9.02
CA PHE A 573 2.87 -0.78 -8.73
C PHE A 573 3.94 0.24 -9.14
N LEU A 574 3.48 1.34 -9.73
CA LEU A 574 4.27 2.47 -10.14
C LEU A 574 3.73 3.71 -9.44
N HIS A 575 4.56 4.37 -8.63
CA HIS A 575 4.16 5.56 -7.89
C HIS A 575 5.36 6.49 -7.60
N PRO A 576 5.19 7.81 -7.78
CA PRO A 576 4.05 8.50 -8.42
C PRO A 576 4.18 8.57 -9.95
N VAL A 577 3.05 8.48 -10.67
CA VAL A 577 2.96 8.81 -12.09
C VAL A 577 2.19 10.11 -12.25
N LYS A 578 2.93 11.22 -12.39
CA LYS A 578 2.36 12.58 -12.47
C LYS A 578 2.09 13.03 -13.91
N ASP A 579 3.06 12.80 -14.79
CA ASP A 579 2.96 13.11 -16.21
C ASP A 579 2.50 11.88 -16.99
N GLU A 580 1.47 12.07 -17.82
CA GLU A 580 0.90 11.04 -18.69
C GLU A 580 0.69 11.55 -20.12
N ASN A 581 1.35 12.67 -20.46
CA ASN A 581 1.37 13.18 -21.82
C ASN A 581 2.31 12.29 -22.64
N SER A 582 1.75 11.28 -23.29
CA SER A 582 2.38 10.53 -24.37
C SER A 582 1.82 10.97 -25.72
#